data_AF-A0A0V0SVW5-F1
#
_entry.id   AF-A0A0V0SVW5-F1
#
_cell.length_a   1.000
_cell.length_b   1.000
_cell.length_c   1.000
_cell.angle_alpha   90.00
_cell.angle_beta   90.00
_cell.angle_gamma   90.00
#
_symmetry.space_group_name_H-M   'P 1'
#
loop_
_entity.id
_entity.type
_entity.pdbx_description
1 polymer ?
#
loop_
_entity_poly.entity_id
_entity_poly.type
_entity_poly.pdbx_seq_one_letter_code
_entity_poly.pdbx_strand_id
1 'polypeptide(L)'
;MKHLPETFIKARKEAALGQTRAAAKMTRRTKKMLIPLKIGQNCTVRVPDVDRGPADPKNFLVVVMAECEGLYTVGCREGKLASKFTAADLQ
;
A
#
# COMPACT_ATOMS: atom_id res chain seq x y z
N MET A 1 15.99 -17.07 33.59
CA MET A 1 15.55 -16.07 32.59
C MET A 1 15.46 -14.72 33.28
N LYS A 2 16.13 -13.67 32.77
CA LYS A 2 16.09 -12.34 33.42
C LYS A 2 14.65 -11.81 33.36
N HIS A 3 14.02 -11.60 34.50
CA HIS A 3 12.67 -11.04 34.59
C HIS A 3 12.71 -9.61 34.04
N LEU A 4 12.10 -9.38 32.88
CA LEU A 4 11.95 -8.04 32.36
C LEU A 4 10.93 -7.32 33.27
N PRO A 5 11.24 -6.13 33.81
CA PRO A 5 10.35 -5.46 34.74
C PRO A 5 9.00 -5.18 34.08
N GLU A 6 7.91 -5.33 34.83
CA GLU A 6 6.54 -5.16 34.33
C GLU A 6 6.33 -3.78 33.68
N THR A 7 7.05 -2.76 34.15
CA THR A 7 7.08 -1.41 33.59
C THR A 7 7.54 -1.39 32.13
N PHE A 8 8.56 -2.17 31.77
CA PHE A 8 9.03 -2.29 30.39
C PHE A 8 8.03 -3.03 29.51
N ILE A 9 7.38 -4.07 30.03
CA ILE A 9 6.34 -4.80 29.29
C ILE A 9 5.15 -3.87 29.01
N LYS A 10 4.71 -3.09 30.01
CA LYS A 10 3.66 -2.09 29.88
C LYS A 10 4.02 -1.02 28.86
N ALA A 11 5.20 -0.43 28.97
CA ALA A 11 5.68 0.60 28.03
C ALA A 11 5.74 0.10 26.59
N ARG A 12 6.17 -1.15 26.36
CA ARG A 12 6.20 -1.76 25.00
C ARG A 12 4.78 -1.96 24.45
N LYS A 13 3.83 -2.41 25.27
CA LYS A 13 2.42 -2.56 24.85
C LYS A 13 1.79 -1.21 24.51
N GLU A 14 2.05 -0.19 25.31
CA GLU A 14 1.56 1.17 25.06
C GLU A 14 2.18 1.77 23.79
N ALA A 15 3.48 1.58 23.57
CA ALA A 15 4.15 2.01 22.34
C ALA A 15 3.59 1.31 21.10
N ALA A 16 3.38 -0.01 21.16
CA ALA A 16 2.76 -0.77 20.07
C ALA A 16 1.34 -0.27 19.78
N LEU A 17 0.53 -0.03 20.82
CA LEU A 17 -0.81 0.55 20.67
C LEU A 17 -0.76 1.95 20.04
N GLY A 18 0.22 2.76 20.42
CA GLY A 18 0.47 4.08 19.82
C GLY A 18 0.78 3.99 18.33
N GLN A 19 1.64 3.06 17.93
CA GLN A 19 1.96 2.79 16.52
C GLN A 19 0.72 2.34 15.74
N THR A 20 -0.09 1.44 16.28
CA THR A 20 -1.35 0.99 15.65
C THR A 20 -2.33 2.15 15.45
N ARG A 21 -2.47 3.03 16.46
CA ARG A 21 -3.31 4.23 16.36
C ARG A 21 -2.79 5.19 15.29
N ALA A 22 -1.48 5.40 15.23
CA ALA A 22 -0.86 6.26 14.23
C ALA A 22 -1.07 5.71 12.80
N ALA A 23 -0.86 4.40 12.60
CA ALA A 23 -1.11 3.73 11.33
C ALA A 23 -2.58 3.87 10.91
N ALA A 24 -3.53 3.59 11.80
CA ALA A 24 -4.96 3.73 11.53
C ALA A 24 -5.34 5.17 11.14
N LYS A 25 -4.75 6.18 11.80
CA LYS A 25 -4.95 7.60 11.47
C LYS A 25 -4.44 7.92 10.07
N MET A 26 -3.28 7.40 9.68
CA MET A 26 -2.72 7.58 8.34
C MET A 26 -3.63 6.97 7.27
N THR A 27 -4.01 5.70 7.44
CA THR A 27 -4.89 4.99 6.49
C THR A 27 -6.23 5.70 6.31
N ARG A 28 -6.84 6.18 7.40
CA ARG A 28 -8.08 6.96 7.35
C ARG A 28 -7.92 8.25 6.55
N ARG A 29 -6.81 8.99 6.74
CA ARG A 29 -6.55 10.23 6.00
C ARG A 29 -6.39 9.95 4.50
N THR A 30 -5.64 8.93 4.14
CA THR A 30 -5.42 8.52 2.75
C THR A 30 -6.74 8.11 2.08
N LYS A 31 -7.55 7.28 2.73
CA LYS A 31 -8.88 6.87 2.22
C LYS A 31 -9.85 8.04 2.04
N LYS A 32 -9.71 9.12 2.83
CA LYS A 32 -10.52 10.34 2.67
C LYS A 32 -10.07 11.18 1.47
N MET A 33 -8.77 11.21 1.19
CA MET A 33 -8.20 12.08 0.16
C MET A 33 -8.23 11.45 -1.23
N LEU A 34 -7.97 10.15 -1.33
CA LEU A 34 -7.86 9.46 -2.61
C LEU A 34 -9.21 8.85 -2.97
N ILE A 35 -9.62 9.04 -4.22
CA ILE A 35 -10.82 8.41 -4.76
C ILE A 35 -10.57 6.89 -4.83
N PRO A 36 -11.39 6.05 -4.19
CA PRO A 36 -11.25 4.61 -4.29
C PRO A 36 -11.41 4.14 -5.74
N LEU A 37 -10.50 3.29 -6.19
CA LEU A 37 -10.58 2.66 -7.50
C LEU A 37 -11.60 1.51 -7.49
N LYS A 38 -12.31 1.33 -8.60
CA LYS A 38 -13.28 0.25 -8.78
C LYS A 38 -12.62 -0.99 -9.36
N ILE A 39 -13.10 -2.17 -8.99
CA ILE A 39 -12.69 -3.43 -9.63
C ILE A 39 -13.08 -3.37 -11.12
N GLY A 40 -12.19 -3.79 -12.00
CA GLY A 40 -12.32 -3.68 -13.45
C GLY A 40 -11.93 -2.32 -14.04
N GLN A 41 -11.57 -1.34 -13.20
CA GLN A 41 -11.11 -0.04 -13.68
C GLN A 41 -9.68 -0.12 -14.22
N ASN A 42 -9.46 0.50 -15.39
CA ASN A 42 -8.11 0.71 -15.92
C ASN A 42 -7.42 1.84 -15.15
N CYS A 43 -6.18 1.60 -14.78
CA CYS A 43 -5.29 2.57 -14.14
C CYS A 43 -3.87 2.38 -14.66
N THR A 44 -2.93 3.21 -14.19
CA THR A 44 -1.54 3.14 -14.59
C THR A 44 -0.61 2.98 -13.40
N VAL A 45 0.39 2.12 -13.52
CA VAL A 45 1.48 1.99 -12.55
C VAL A 45 2.69 2.73 -13.11
N ARG A 46 3.31 3.61 -12.30
CA ARG A 46 4.55 4.29 -12.69
C ARG A 46 5.74 3.32 -12.63
N VAL A 47 6.50 3.25 -13.72
CA VAL A 47 7.75 2.49 -13.79
C VAL A 47 8.86 3.30 -13.11
N PRO A 48 9.60 2.73 -12.14
CA PRO A 48 10.72 3.40 -11.49
C PRO A 48 11.79 3.81 -12.51
N ASP A 49 12.35 5.02 -12.34
CA ASP A 49 13.35 5.54 -13.29
C ASP A 49 14.64 4.70 -13.33
N VAL A 50 14.94 3.93 -12.27
CA VAL A 50 16.12 3.04 -12.17
C VAL A 50 16.04 1.88 -13.16
N ASP A 51 14.85 1.30 -13.34
CA ASP A 51 14.64 0.12 -14.18
C ASP A 51 14.15 0.48 -15.59
N ARG A 52 14.08 1.78 -15.90
CA ARG A 52 13.46 2.29 -17.12
C ARG A 52 14.51 2.76 -18.12
N GLY A 53 14.56 2.12 -19.28
CA GLY A 53 15.34 2.60 -20.42
C GLY A 53 14.83 3.94 -20.96
N PRO A 54 15.64 4.71 -21.70
CA PRO A 54 15.22 6.00 -22.25
C PRO A 54 13.97 5.93 -23.14
N ALA A 55 13.77 4.81 -23.83
CA ALA A 55 12.63 4.56 -24.72
C ALA A 55 11.41 3.93 -24.01
N ASP A 56 11.58 3.47 -22.77
CA ASP A 56 10.51 2.76 -22.07
C ASP A 56 9.46 3.75 -21.55
N PRO A 57 8.16 3.39 -21.63
CA PRO A 57 7.09 4.25 -21.18
C PRO A 57 7.17 4.49 -19.67
N LYS A 58 6.85 5.72 -19.24
CA LYS A 58 6.85 6.09 -17.80
C LYS A 58 5.79 5.33 -17.01
N ASN A 59 4.68 4.99 -17.65
CA ASN A 59 3.47 4.45 -17.05
C ASN A 59 3.06 3.17 -17.78
N PHE A 60 2.71 2.15 -17.02
CA PHE A 60 2.25 0.85 -17.50
C PHE A 60 0.75 0.68 -17.23
N LEU A 61 -0.02 0.26 -18.23
CA LEU A 61 -1.47 0.09 -18.09
C LEU A 61 -1.80 -1.20 -17.33
N VAL A 62 -2.65 -1.09 -16.32
CA VAL A 62 -3.14 -2.25 -15.55
C VAL A 62 -4.63 -2.11 -15.23
N VAL A 63 -5.25 -3.22 -14.85
CA VAL A 63 -6.65 -3.30 -14.43
C VAL A 63 -6.70 -3.68 -12.95
N VAL A 64 -7.56 -2.99 -12.18
CA VAL A 64 -7.81 -3.34 -10.78
C VAL A 64 -8.56 -4.65 -10.72
N MET A 65 -7.98 -5.67 -10.08
CA MET A 65 -8.57 -7.00 -9.95
C MET A 65 -9.25 -7.22 -8.61
N ALA A 66 -8.70 -6.66 -7.53
CA ALA A 66 -9.24 -6.79 -6.19
C ALA A 66 -8.75 -5.65 -5.29
N GLU A 67 -9.48 -5.38 -4.21
CA GLU A 67 -9.12 -4.43 -3.16
C GLU A 67 -9.28 -5.10 -1.79
N CYS A 68 -8.32 -4.89 -0.90
CA CYS A 68 -8.35 -5.38 0.48
C CYS A 68 -7.61 -4.40 1.38
N GLU A 69 -8.31 -3.84 2.36
CA GLU A 69 -7.79 -2.92 3.37
C GLU A 69 -7.12 -1.64 2.83
N GLY A 70 -7.45 -1.21 1.61
CA GLY A 70 -6.85 -0.06 0.91
C GLY A 70 -5.65 -0.42 0.03
N LEU A 71 -5.35 -1.72 -0.09
CA LEU A 71 -4.36 -2.26 -1.02
C LEU A 71 -5.06 -2.93 -2.20
N TYR A 72 -4.55 -2.63 -3.39
CA TYR A 72 -5.08 -3.08 -4.66
C TYR A 72 -4.19 -4.15 -5.25
N THR A 73 -4.83 -5.21 -5.74
CA THR A 73 -4.22 -6.16 -6.66
C THR A 73 -4.53 -5.69 -8.07
N VAL A 74 -3.52 -5.62 -8.92
CA VAL A 74 -3.66 -5.25 -10.32
C VAL A 74 -3.13 -6.34 -11.23
N GLY A 75 -3.67 -6.40 -12.44
CA GLY A 75 -3.21 -7.29 -13.50
C GLY A 75 -3.09 -6.57 -14.82
N CYS A 76 -2.25 -7.12 -15.67
CA CYS A 76 -2.09 -6.74 -17.06
C CYS A 76 -2.43 -7.92 -17.97
N ARG A 77 -2.13 -7.81 -19.26
CA ARG A 77 -2.39 -8.86 -20.24
C ARG A 77 -1.60 -10.14 -19.93
N GLU A 78 -0.41 -10.00 -19.38
CA GLU A 78 0.52 -11.07 -19.02
C GLU A 78 0.13 -11.77 -17.72
N GLY A 79 -0.77 -11.18 -16.95
CA GLY A 79 -1.30 -11.76 -15.71
C GLY A 79 -1.31 -10.78 -14.55
N LYS A 80 -1.40 -11.33 -13.34
CA LYS A 80 -1.44 -10.57 -12.09
C LYS A 80 -0.03 -10.13 -11.66
N LEU A 81 0.12 -8.88 -11.27
CA LEU A 81 1.36 -8.40 -10.66
C LEU A 81 1.50 -8.99 -9.26
N ALA A 82 2.73 -9.37 -8.89
CA ALA A 82 3.01 -9.96 -7.59
C ALA A 82 2.84 -8.96 -6.43
N SER A 83 3.16 -7.69 -6.69
CA SER A 83 3.05 -6.61 -5.71
C SER A 83 1.62 -6.12 -5.53
N LYS A 84 1.34 -5.60 -4.34
CA LYS A 84 0.11 -4.86 -4.04
C LYS A 84 0.40 -3.36 -4.10
N PHE A 85 -0.59 -2.58 -4.49
CA PHE A 85 -0.46 -1.14 -4.72
C PHE A 85 -1.42 -0.37 -3.83
N THR A 86 -1.06 0.84 -3.43
CA THR A 86 -2.00 1.79 -2.83
C THR A 86 -2.74 2.55 -3.93
N ALA A 87 -3.83 3.24 -3.58
CA ALA A 87 -4.51 4.11 -4.54
C ALA A 87 -3.60 5.23 -5.09
N ALA A 88 -2.59 5.66 -4.32
CA ALA A 88 -1.65 6.69 -4.74
C ALA A 88 -0.66 6.20 -5.81
N ASP A 89 -0.37 4.90 -5.83
CA ASP A 89 0.53 4.31 -6.82
C ASP A 89 -0.14 4.12 -8.19
N LEU A 90 -1.48 4.23 -8.22
CA LEU A 90 -2.35 3.92 -9.36
C LEU A 90 -3.05 5.17 -9.93
N GLN A 91 -2.72 6.37 -9.44
CA GLN A 91 -3.29 7.67 -9.84
C GLN A 91 -2.24 8.59 -10.45
#